data_AF-A0A2V6UQH8-F1
#
_entry.id   AF-A0A2V6UQH8-F1
#
_cell.length_a   1.000
_cell.length_b   1.000
_cell.length_c   1.000
_cell.angle_alpha   90.00
_cell.angle_beta   90.00
_cell.angle_gamma   90.00
#
_symmetry.space_group_name_H-M   'P 1'
#
loop_
_entity.id
_entity.type
_entity.pdbx_description
1 polymer ?
#
loop_
_entity_poly.entity_id
_entity_poly.type
_entity_poly.pdbx_seq_one_letter_code
_entity_poly.pdbx_strand_id
1 'polypeptide(L)' 'MPSDRRLRSGIALAAIALACVLLVAGFFDATAQPKPAPAAKPEGEMRFALYVTLPPMWFDPGEVAGFLTPFWILYALHDG' A
#
# COMPACT_ATOMS: atom_id res chain seq x y z
N MET A 1 34.52 -12.10 47.28
CA MET A 1 34.15 -10.99 46.37
C MET A 1 32.73 -11.18 45.83
N PRO A 2 31.71 -10.52 46.41
CA PRO A 2 30.31 -10.53 45.96
C PRO A 2 29.89 -9.32 45.11
N SER A 3 30.81 -8.41 44.76
CA SER A 3 30.57 -7.11 44.11
C SER A 3 30.10 -7.20 42.66
N ASP A 4 30.62 -8.15 41.90
CA ASP A 4 30.53 -8.12 40.43
C ASP A 4 29.13 -8.52 39.92
N ARG A 5 28.42 -9.35 40.69
CA ARG A 5 27.04 -9.75 40.38
C ARG A 5 26.07 -8.58 40.52
N ARG A 6 26.25 -7.73 41.54
CA ARG A 6 25.38 -6.57 41.79
C ARG A 6 25.55 -5.49 40.72
N LEU A 7 26.79 -5.25 40.29
CA LEU A 7 27.09 -4.32 39.20
C LEU A 7 26.50 -4.79 37.86
N ARG A 8 26.64 -6.08 37.54
CA ARG A 8 26.05 -6.68 36.32
C ARG A 8 24.52 -6.61 36.32
N SER A 9 23.87 -6.85 37.47
CA SER A 9 22.43 -6.69 37.62
C SER A 9 21.95 -5.25 37.43
N GLY A 10 22.70 -4.26 37.92
CA GLY A 10 22.36 -2.84 37.74
C GLY A 10 22.42 -2.40 36.27
N ILE A 11 23.43 -2.86 35.53
CA ILE A 11 23.57 -2.56 34.10
C ILE A 11 22.44 -3.21 33.29
N ALA A 12 22.07 -4.46 33.60
CA ALA A 12 20.98 -5.16 32.93
C ALA A 12 19.62 -4.44 33.14
N LEU A 13 19.34 -3.98 34.35
CA LEU A 13 18.12 -3.21 34.65
C LEU A 13 18.07 -1.87 33.91
N ALA A 14 19.19 -1.16 33.84
CA ALA A 14 19.28 0.09 33.09
C ALA A 14 19.07 -0.12 31.58
N ALA A 15 19.63 -1.19 31.01
CA ALA A 15 19.46 -1.56 29.61
C ALA A 15 18.00 -1.93 29.29
N ILE A 16 17.33 -2.67 30.19
CA ILE A 16 15.90 -3.01 30.04
C ILE A 16 15.04 -1.75 30.13
N ALA A 17 15.30 -0.85 31.09
CA ALA A 17 14.58 0.40 31.20
C ALA A 17 14.74 1.27 29.94
N LEU A 18 15.96 1.37 29.41
CA LEU A 18 16.23 2.08 28.16
C LEU A 18 15.49 1.44 26.97
N ALA A 19 15.52 0.12 26.85
CA ALA A 19 14.79 -0.60 25.80
C ALA A 19 13.27 -0.37 25.89
N CYS A 20 12.69 -0.39 27.10
CA CYS A 20 11.28 -0.06 27.30
C CYS A 20 10.96 1.38 26.86
N VAL A 21 11.80 2.36 27.21
CA VAL A 21 11.61 3.76 26.80
C VAL A 21 11.68 3.90 25.28
N LEU A 22 12.63 3.24 24.62
CA LEU A 22 12.76 3.27 23.15
C LEU A 22 11.57 2.62 22.45
N LEU A 23 11.07 1.49 22.96
CA LEU A 23 9.89 0.82 22.41
C LEU A 23 8.62 1.66 22.56
N VAL A 24 8.45 2.32 23.70
CA VAL A 24 7.30 3.21 23.93
C VAL A 24 7.39 4.44 23.03
N ALA A 25 8.56 5.08 22.91
CA ALA A 25 8.76 6.23 22.05
C ALA A 25 8.50 5.91 20.56
N GLY A 26 9.00 4.78 20.07
CA GLY A 26 8.75 4.33 18.69
C GLY A 26 7.28 3.98 18.41
N PHE A 27 6.55 3.50 19.42
CA PHE A 27 5.12 3.23 19.29
C PHE A 27 4.28 4.51 19.17
N PHE A 28 4.66 5.58 19.87
CA PHE A 28 3.98 6.88 19.75
C PHE A 28 4.23 7.55 18.38
N ASP A 29 5.43 7.38 17.80
CA ASP A 29 5.77 7.91 16.46
C ASP A 29 4.88 7.32 15.35
N ALA A 30 4.50 6.04 15.47
CA ALA A 30 3.61 5.37 14.52
C ALA A 30 2.20 6.00 14.45
N THR A 31 1.75 6.66 15.52
CA THR A 31 0.45 7.38 15.54
C THR A 31 0.53 8.81 14.99
N ALA A 32 1.74 9.34 14.86
CA ALA A 32 2.01 10.68 14.35
C ALA A 32 2.25 10.71 12.82
N GLN A 33 2.26 9.55 12.16
CA GLN A 33 2.39 9.46 10.71
C GLN A 33 1.24 10.24 10.04
N PRO A 34 1.53 11.20 9.14
CA PRO A 34 0.49 11.90 8.41
C PRO A 34 -0.36 10.88 7.65
N LYS A 35 -1.60 10.68 8.09
CA LYS A 35 -2.54 9.86 7.32
C LYS A 35 -2.77 10.63 6.02
N PRO A 36 -2.54 10.03 4.84
CA PRO A 36 -2.89 10.67 3.59
C PRO A 36 -4.34 11.13 3.69
N ALA A 37 -4.58 12.42 3.44
CA ALA A 37 -5.94 12.91 3.32
C ALA A 37 -6.65 12.04 2.27
N PRO A 38 -7.91 11.63 2.49
CA PRO A 38 -8.67 10.97 1.45
C PRO A 38 -8.58 11.81 0.18
N ALA A 39 -8.07 11.22 -0.91
CA ALA A 39 -8.10 11.89 -2.19
C ALA A 39 -9.55 12.29 -2.48
N ALA A 40 -9.77 13.55 -2.89
CA ALA A 40 -11.09 13.97 -3.32
C ALA A 40 -11.56 13.01 -4.41
N LYS A 41 -12.79 12.50 -4.30
CA LYS A 41 -13.37 11.67 -5.35
C LYS A 41 -13.39 12.51 -6.63
N PRO A 42 -12.82 12.04 -7.75
CA PRO A 42 -12.92 12.74 -9.01
C PRO A 42 -14.41 12.90 -9.35
N GLU A 43 -14.89 14.14 -9.40
CA GLU A 43 -16.27 14.43 -9.78
C GLU A 43 -16.39 14.28 -11.29
N GLY A 44 -17.37 13.50 -11.75
CA GLY A 44 -17.59 13.25 -13.18
C GLY A 44 -16.75 12.14 -13.82
N GLU A 45 -15.89 11.45 -13.07
CA GLU A 45 -15.13 10.29 -13.60
C GLU A 45 -15.86 8.96 -13.34
N MET A 46 -15.93 8.10 -14.36
CA MET A 46 -16.40 6.72 -14.23
C MET A 46 -15.23 5.75 -14.39
N ARG A 47 -14.94 4.96 -13.35
CA ARG A 47 -13.89 3.93 -13.36
C ARG A 47 -14.51 2.54 -13.35
N PHE A 48 -14.04 1.69 -14.23
CA PHE A 48 -14.47 0.29 -14.33
C PHE A 48 -13.34 -0.65 -13.96
N ALA A 49 -13.66 -1.71 -13.22
CA ALA A 49 -12.78 -2.85 -13.02
C ALA A 49 -13.45 -4.07 -13.64
N LEU A 50 -12.82 -4.65 -14.68
CA LEU A 50 -13.37 -5.78 -15.43
C LEU A 50 -12.50 -7.01 -15.20
N TYR A 51 -13.13 -8.12 -14.83
CA TYR A 51 -12.51 -9.44 -14.93
C TYR A 51 -12.73 -9.96 -16.35
N VAL A 52 -11.70 -9.85 -17.18
CA VAL A 52 -11.76 -10.27 -18.58
C VAL A 52 -10.41 -10.86 -19.01
N THR A 53 -10.46 -11.92 -19.81
CA THR A 53 -9.28 -12.36 -20.56
C THR A 53 -9.22 -11.55 -21.83
N LEU A 54 -8.12 -10.83 -22.06
CA LEU A 54 -7.97 -9.95 -23.21
C LEU A 54 -7.38 -10.71 -24.41
N PRO A 55 -8.18 -11.12 -25.41
CA PRO A 55 -7.68 -11.89 -26.54
C PRO A 55 -6.95 -10.98 -27.53
N PRO A 56 -5.86 -11.42 -28.16
CA PRO A 56 -5.13 -10.61 -29.15
C PRO A 56 -5.98 -10.10 -30.32
N MET A 57 -7.04 -10.83 -30.69
CA MET A 57 -7.91 -10.42 -31.80
C MET A 57 -8.68 -9.11 -31.54
N TRP A 58 -8.89 -8.71 -30.28
CA TRP A 58 -9.62 -7.46 -29.96
C TRP A 58 -8.80 -6.19 -30.20
N PHE A 59 -7.54 -6.34 -30.61
CA PHE A 59 -6.67 -5.23 -31.03
C PHE A 59 -6.69 -5.01 -32.54
N ASP A 60 -7.40 -5.85 -33.31
CA ASP A 60 -7.49 -5.71 -34.77
C ASP A 60 -8.77 -4.96 -35.18
N PRO A 61 -8.68 -3.73 -35.71
CA PRO A 61 -9.87 -3.00 -36.16
C PRO A 61 -10.51 -3.59 -37.43
N GLY A 62 -9.80 -4.46 -38.17
CA GLY A 62 -10.35 -5.16 -39.33
C GLY A 62 -11.33 -6.28 -38.98
N GLU A 63 -11.26 -6.80 -37.75
CA GLU A 63 -12.01 -7.95 -37.27
C GLU A 63 -12.84 -7.59 -36.03
N VAL A 64 -13.96 -6.87 -36.26
CA VAL A 64 -14.83 -6.38 -35.19
C VAL A 64 -15.71 -7.49 -34.63
N ALA A 65 -15.42 -7.90 -33.40
CA ALA A 65 -16.31 -8.75 -32.63
C ALA A 65 -17.55 -7.97 -32.16
N GLY A 66 -18.73 -8.35 -32.65
CA GLY A 66 -20.01 -7.63 -32.46
C GLY A 66 -20.63 -7.70 -31.06
N PHE A 67 -19.85 -7.53 -30.00
CA PHE A 67 -20.33 -7.43 -28.63
C PHE A 67 -19.56 -6.37 -27.83
N LEU A 68 -20.13 -5.96 -26.69
CA LEU A 68 -19.74 -4.73 -26.02
C LEU A 68 -18.28 -4.73 -25.52
N THR A 69 -17.78 -5.84 -24.98
CA THR A 69 -16.45 -5.86 -24.33
C THR A 69 -15.29 -5.51 -25.28
N PRO A 70 -15.18 -6.09 -26.49
CA PRO A 70 -14.21 -5.67 -27.51
C PRO A 70 -14.33 -4.20 -27.91
N PHE A 71 -15.56 -3.67 -27.96
CA PHE A 71 -15.80 -2.28 -28.36
C PHE A 71 -15.09 -1.28 -27.43
N TRP A 72 -15.04 -1.52 -26.12
CA TRP A 72 -14.29 -0.65 -25.19
C TRP A 72 -12.80 -0.55 -25.53
N ILE A 73 -12.19 -1.66 -25.97
CA ILE A 73 -10.76 -1.72 -26.33
C ILE A 73 -10.51 -0.98 -27.64
N LEU A 74 -11.33 -1.25 -28.66
CA LEU A 74 -11.23 -0.57 -29.96
C LEU A 74 -11.47 0.94 -29.81
N TYR A 75 -12.45 1.33 -28.99
CA TYR A 75 -12.73 2.73 -28.69
C TYR A 75 -11.54 3.42 -28.01
N ALA A 76 -10.93 2.77 -27.01
CA ALA A 76 -9.74 3.29 -26.35
C ALA A 76 -8.52 3.40 -27.28
N LEU A 77 -8.37 2.51 -28.26
CA LEU A 77 -7.29 2.60 -29.26
C LEU A 77 -7.54 3.71 -30.29
N HIS A 78 -8.81 3.97 -30.63
CA HIS A 78 -9.19 5.00 -31.60
C HIS A 78 -9.11 6.42 -31.01
N ASP A 79 -9.60 6.63 -29.79
CA ASP A 79 -9.73 7.95 -29.14
C ASP A 79 -8.63 8.24 -28.08
N GLY A 80 -7.74 7.27 -27.83
CA GLY A 80 -6.67 7.35 -26.81
C GLY A 80 -5.47 8.21 -27.16
#